data_AF-A0A081CHD8-F1
#
_entry.id   AF-A0A081CHD8-F1
#
_cell.length_a   1.000
_cell.length_b   1.000
_cell.length_c   1.000
_cell.angle_alpha   90.00
_cell.angle_beta   90.00
_cell.angle_gamma   90.00
#
_symmetry.space_group_name_H-M   'P 1'
#
loop_
_entity.id
_entity.type
_entity.pdbx_description
1 polymer ?
#
loop_
_entity_poly.entity_id
_entity_poly.type
_entity_poly.pdbx_seq_one_letter_code
_entity_poly.pdbx_strand_id
1 'polypeptide(L)'
;MVDDSNTKRPTPAHAPADADAKSPRDGDDHDDESTRKRIASIATRFGGMAAQASSQATQKAADAASQATEQVSKTVSPTAAQTAGVLQAMALSTKNVFSPEQRAKEAKSWYEYESPLHVRRSIAEFESPLHARRRLAAIASQLGLATSSAKQAPGLLSALSSASSASSSSNSSAGNKWDTARLPDYHELPSHGGWPGCAWDVWGKGDQLGTINLLTESLVLRAAKHEIQTGRTVSLNWPIHLPAEPFFARKSVTHKPFGKGGRGYTAPRDAYVASVRTKNPDVHVVDDEAVPISDELLELNTQSGSQWDGLRHYGHLPLSVFYGGASRASIHDSFNDPSPQPADPEAWNTPQAKARNALGIHHLAQHGICGRGVLLDVFEYLSHHGTDSVQREQYSWSKWTEYGGGKGYDPRSGFRITVADLEATAKHQGVELRRGDILLVRSGFTARYYSLSPEQRAAWSDPNPKEGMGMPFAGVEQSDDMKRFMWNHHFAAVAGDSPAFEARPTRDGEAMLHETFLAMWGMPIGELFDLEALASTCKQLGRYSFYFASWPLNLFGGVASTANASATF
;
A
#
# COMPACT_ATOMS: atom_id res chain seq x y z
N MET A 1 -27.12 -76.00 24.24
CA MET A 1 -26.73 -75.01 25.25
C MET A 1 -26.92 -73.64 24.58
N VAL A 2 -28.10 -73.02 24.52
CA VAL A 2 -29.22 -72.87 25.53
C VAL A 2 -28.70 -72.08 26.73
N ASP A 3 -29.17 -70.88 27.12
CA ASP A 3 -30.23 -69.92 26.63
C ASP A 3 -29.75 -68.45 26.88
N ASP A 4 -30.28 -67.32 26.40
CA ASP A 4 -31.57 -66.81 25.84
C ASP A 4 -32.50 -65.99 26.79
N SER A 5 -33.44 -65.21 26.21
CA SER A 5 -34.35 -64.16 26.74
C SER A 5 -33.74 -62.75 26.92
N ASN A 6 -34.19 -61.62 26.32
CA ASN A 6 -35.40 -61.14 25.62
C ASN A 6 -36.55 -60.57 26.50
N THR A 7 -36.83 -59.24 26.43
CA THR A 7 -38.19 -58.69 26.13
C THR A 7 -38.32 -57.13 26.07
N LYS A 8 -38.83 -56.66 24.91
CA LYS A 8 -39.92 -55.66 24.63
C LYS A 8 -40.03 -54.23 25.27
N ARG A 9 -40.33 -53.29 24.36
CA ARG A 9 -41.02 -51.95 24.47
C ARG A 9 -42.50 -52.06 24.95
N PRO A 10 -43.24 -50.98 25.36
CA PRO A 10 -43.59 -49.80 24.52
C PRO A 10 -43.95 -48.43 25.18
N THR A 11 -44.28 -47.43 24.33
CA THR A 11 -44.92 -46.12 24.61
C THR A 11 -46.46 -46.17 24.53
N PRO A 12 -47.22 -45.29 25.24
CA PRO A 12 -47.95 -44.15 24.59
C PRO A 12 -48.06 -42.88 25.49
N ALA A 13 -48.04 -41.62 25.02
CA ALA A 13 -49.05 -40.79 24.33
C ALA A 13 -50.28 -40.32 25.17
N HIS A 14 -50.47 -38.99 25.33
CA HIS A 14 -51.75 -38.25 25.08
C HIS A 14 -51.68 -36.72 25.41
N ALA A 15 -52.36 -35.91 24.59
CA ALA A 15 -52.83 -34.54 24.88
C ALA A 15 -54.36 -34.56 25.18
N PRO A 16 -54.97 -33.48 25.73
CA PRO A 16 -55.54 -32.35 24.94
C PRO A 16 -55.21 -30.96 25.57
N ALA A 17 -55.38 -29.78 24.96
CA ALA A 17 -56.29 -29.20 23.93
C ALA A 17 -57.58 -28.54 24.47
N ASP A 18 -57.95 -27.44 23.79
CA ASP A 18 -59.12 -26.52 23.95
C ASP A 18 -59.09 -25.49 25.11
N ALA A 19 -59.65 -24.29 25.02
CA ALA A 19 -60.03 -23.30 23.99
C ALA A 19 -61.05 -22.35 24.71
N ASP A 20 -60.89 -21.02 24.66
CA ASP A 20 -61.81 -20.13 23.91
C ASP A 20 -61.63 -18.61 24.18
N ALA A 21 -62.11 -17.85 23.21
CA ALA A 21 -62.18 -16.41 22.98
C ALA A 21 -62.29 -15.39 24.16
N LYS A 22 -61.63 -14.22 24.01
CA LYS A 22 -62.26 -12.94 23.55
C LYS A 22 -61.31 -11.73 23.57
N SER A 23 -61.46 -10.85 22.57
CA SER A 23 -61.05 -9.44 22.63
C SER A 23 -62.18 -8.61 23.27
N PRO A 24 -61.85 -7.52 23.98
CA PRO A 24 -62.18 -6.21 23.40
C PRO A 24 -61.01 -5.21 23.45
N ARG A 25 -61.18 -4.08 22.75
CA ARG A 25 -60.25 -2.95 22.73
C ARG A 25 -60.62 -1.88 23.78
N ASP A 26 -59.66 -0.98 23.96
CA ASP A 26 -59.79 0.47 24.23
C ASP A 26 -59.37 0.99 25.62
N GLY A 27 -58.36 1.87 25.59
CA GLY A 27 -58.26 3.06 26.46
C GLY A 27 -57.46 2.95 27.77
N ASP A 28 -56.17 3.34 27.73
CA ASP A 28 -55.66 4.38 28.62
C ASP A 28 -54.39 5.04 28.02
N ASP A 29 -54.40 6.36 27.80
CA ASP A 29 -53.47 7.07 26.91
C ASP A 29 -52.88 8.33 27.58
N HIS A 30 -52.52 8.20 28.87
CA HIS A 30 -52.26 9.36 29.74
C HIS A 30 -50.90 9.47 30.46
N ASP A 31 -49.98 8.50 30.36
CA ASP A 31 -48.72 8.53 31.16
C ASP A 31 -47.42 8.89 30.40
N ASP A 32 -47.43 8.88 29.05
CA ASP A 32 -46.22 9.19 28.25
C ASP A 32 -45.92 10.72 28.22
N GLU A 33 -46.94 11.58 28.22
CA GLU A 33 -46.72 13.03 28.19
C GLU A 33 -46.14 13.59 29.52
N SER A 34 -46.49 12.96 30.65
CA SER A 34 -45.90 13.24 31.98
C SER A 34 -44.38 12.98 31.98
N THR A 35 -43.99 11.83 31.42
CA THR A 35 -42.60 11.39 31.34
C THR A 35 -41.78 12.29 30.40
N ARG A 36 -42.32 12.64 29.22
CA ARG A 36 -41.68 13.57 28.28
C ARG A 36 -41.46 14.97 28.89
N LYS A 37 -42.44 15.51 29.63
CA LYS A 37 -42.31 16.82 30.31
C LYS A 37 -41.24 16.82 31.41
N ARG A 38 -41.06 15.71 32.14
CA ARG A 38 -39.94 15.57 33.10
C ARG A 38 -38.58 15.53 32.41
N ILE A 39 -38.43 14.75 31.33
CA ILE A 39 -37.16 14.67 30.58
C ILE A 39 -36.79 16.03 29.97
N ALA A 40 -37.76 16.75 29.40
CA ALA A 40 -37.55 18.10 28.88
C ALA A 40 -37.05 19.08 29.98
N SER A 41 -37.68 19.07 31.17
CA SER A 41 -37.29 19.93 32.29
C SER A 41 -35.85 19.66 32.78
N ILE A 42 -35.44 18.40 32.82
CA ILE A 42 -34.07 18.01 33.18
C ILE A 42 -33.08 18.49 32.11
N ALA A 43 -33.39 18.29 30.82
CA ALA A 43 -32.56 18.76 29.72
C ALA A 43 -32.38 20.30 29.73
N THR A 44 -33.43 21.07 30.01
CA THR A 44 -33.32 22.54 30.14
C THR A 44 -32.41 22.96 31.30
N ARG A 45 -32.46 22.27 32.45
CA ARG A 45 -31.59 22.58 33.61
C ARG A 45 -30.12 22.28 33.32
N PHE A 46 -29.82 21.14 32.71
CA PHE A 46 -28.44 20.81 32.30
C PHE A 46 -27.92 21.74 31.19
N GLY A 47 -28.76 22.11 30.22
CA GLY A 47 -28.42 23.11 29.20
C GLY A 47 -28.09 24.49 29.79
N GLY A 48 -28.87 24.93 30.79
CA GLY A 48 -28.60 26.18 31.52
C GLY A 48 -27.27 26.16 32.27
N MET A 49 -26.96 25.08 32.98
CA MET A 49 -25.67 24.92 33.67
C MET A 49 -24.48 24.87 32.69
N ALA A 50 -24.62 24.17 31.56
CA ALA A 50 -23.57 24.11 30.53
C ALA A 50 -23.31 25.49 29.89
N ALA A 51 -24.37 26.26 29.61
CA ALA A 51 -24.23 27.63 29.09
C ALA A 51 -23.55 28.56 30.10
N GLN A 52 -23.87 28.44 31.39
CA GLN A 52 -23.28 29.25 32.45
C GLN A 52 -21.79 28.91 32.69
N ALA A 53 -21.43 27.62 32.63
CA ALA A 53 -20.03 27.17 32.68
C ALA A 53 -19.22 27.65 31.46
N SER A 54 -19.81 27.59 30.26
CA SER A 54 -19.19 28.11 29.03
C SER A 54 -18.94 29.62 29.10
N SER A 55 -19.91 30.39 29.62
CA SER A 55 -19.77 31.84 29.85
C SER A 55 -18.64 32.17 30.83
N GLN A 56 -18.53 31.46 31.95
CA GLN A 56 -17.42 31.64 32.90
C GLN A 56 -16.05 31.26 32.31
N ALA A 57 -15.99 30.22 31.49
CA ALA A 57 -14.75 29.84 30.79
C ALA A 57 -14.32 30.90 29.78
N THR A 58 -15.27 31.46 29.02
CA THR A 58 -15.02 32.54 28.06
C THR A 58 -14.54 33.81 28.75
N GLN A 59 -15.12 34.18 29.89
CA GLN A 59 -14.68 35.34 30.67
C GLN A 59 -13.23 35.16 31.17
N LYS A 60 -12.90 34.01 31.79
CA LYS A 60 -11.53 33.72 32.25
C LYS A 60 -10.50 33.72 31.11
N ALA A 61 -10.88 33.25 29.91
CA ALA A 61 -10.01 33.30 28.75
C ALA A 61 -9.76 34.73 28.25
N ALA A 62 -10.78 35.60 28.28
CA ALA A 62 -10.65 37.02 27.94
C ALA A 62 -9.74 37.76 28.94
N ASP A 63 -9.93 37.52 30.24
CA ASP A 63 -9.12 38.14 31.30
C ASP A 63 -7.63 37.71 31.18
N ALA A 64 -7.37 36.43 30.91
CA ALA A 64 -6.02 35.91 30.67
C ALA A 64 -5.36 36.49 29.41
N ALA A 65 -6.12 36.66 28.31
CA ALA A 65 -5.62 37.29 27.09
C ALA A 65 -5.29 38.78 27.29
N SER A 66 -6.08 39.49 28.11
CA SER A 66 -5.81 40.88 28.48
C SER A 66 -4.51 41.01 29.27
N GLN A 67 -4.31 40.17 30.29
CA GLN A 67 -3.07 40.13 31.08
C GLN A 67 -1.82 39.79 30.23
N ALA A 68 -1.93 38.83 29.32
CA ALA A 68 -0.86 38.49 28.39
C ALA A 68 -0.50 39.67 27.46
N THR A 69 -1.51 40.39 26.97
CA THR A 69 -1.30 41.58 26.13
C THR A 69 -0.60 42.71 26.89
N GLU A 70 -0.94 42.89 28.18
CA GLU A 70 -0.29 43.87 29.05
C GLU A 70 1.16 43.49 29.45
N GLN A 71 1.46 42.19 29.56
CA GLN A 71 2.85 41.72 29.72
C GLN A 71 3.69 41.95 28.45
N VAL A 72 3.13 41.69 27.28
CA VAL A 72 3.83 41.92 26.00
C VAL A 72 4.12 43.41 25.79
N SER A 73 3.16 44.31 26.07
CA SER A 73 3.40 45.76 25.93
C SER A 73 4.47 46.29 26.88
N LYS A 74 4.57 45.77 28.11
CA LYS A 74 5.62 46.12 29.07
C LYS A 74 7.02 45.61 28.68
N THR A 75 7.11 44.56 27.87
CA THR A 75 8.39 43.91 27.53
C THR A 75 9.05 44.47 26.25
N VAL A 76 8.26 45.04 25.33
CA VAL A 76 8.74 45.40 23.97
C VAL A 76 9.27 46.84 23.85
N SER A 77 9.00 47.74 24.80
CA SER A 77 9.22 49.18 24.63
C SER A 77 10.61 49.81 24.97
N PRO A 78 11.62 49.11 25.53
CA PRO A 78 12.97 49.69 25.65
C PRO A 78 14.12 48.94 24.95
N THR A 79 13.94 47.70 24.51
CA THR A 79 15.05 46.83 24.06
C THR A 79 15.46 46.99 22.59
N ALA A 80 14.65 47.65 21.74
CA ALA A 80 14.93 47.80 20.31
C ALA A 80 16.18 48.63 19.97
N ALA A 81 16.71 49.43 20.91
CA ALA A 81 17.86 50.31 20.68
C ALA A 81 19.24 49.68 20.99
N GLN A 82 19.30 48.59 21.75
CA GLN A 82 20.59 47.99 22.17
C GLN A 82 21.10 46.88 21.22
N THR A 83 20.21 46.24 20.46
CA THR A 83 20.56 45.08 19.61
C THR A 83 21.39 45.47 18.37
N ALA A 84 21.34 46.73 17.94
CA ALA A 84 22.07 47.21 16.76
C ALA A 84 23.60 47.27 16.96
N GLY A 85 24.06 47.64 18.16
CA GLY A 85 25.50 47.80 18.45
C GLY A 85 26.27 46.48 18.55
N VAL A 86 25.63 45.43 19.06
CA VAL A 86 26.29 44.12 19.28
C VAL A 86 26.57 43.39 17.97
N LEU A 87 25.65 43.48 17.00
CA LEU A 87 25.81 42.88 15.68
C LEU A 87 26.98 43.49 14.88
N GLN A 88 27.27 44.78 15.07
CA GLN A 88 28.38 45.45 14.40
C GLN A 88 29.74 45.12 15.03
N ALA A 89 29.78 44.74 16.31
CA ALA A 89 30.99 44.28 16.99
C ALA A 89 31.39 42.84 16.60
N MET A 90 30.43 41.94 16.38
CA MET A 90 30.72 40.56 15.98
C MET A 90 31.23 40.42 14.54
N ALA A 91 30.95 41.40 13.66
CA ALA A 91 31.39 41.39 12.26
C ALA A 91 32.90 41.64 12.05
N LEU A 92 33.66 41.95 13.11
CA LEU A 92 35.08 42.32 13.03
C LEU A 92 36.06 41.33 13.70
N SER A 93 35.59 40.16 14.16
CA SER A 93 36.42 39.24 14.97
C SER A 93 36.39 37.77 14.50
N THR A 94 36.67 37.51 13.23
CA THR A 94 37.00 36.16 12.72
C THR A 94 38.05 36.20 11.59
N LYS A 95 39.34 36.28 11.95
CA LYS A 95 40.46 35.94 11.04
C LYS A 95 41.45 35.01 11.73
N ASN A 96 41.41 33.74 11.33
CA ASN A 96 42.30 32.64 11.76
C ASN A 96 42.16 32.31 13.27
N VAL A 97 42.54 31.15 13.83
CA VAL A 97 43.37 30.00 13.42
C VAL A 97 42.78 28.75 14.09
N PHE A 98 42.75 27.55 13.47
CA PHE A 98 42.97 26.25 14.17
C PHE A 98 43.36 25.15 13.16
N SER A 99 44.17 24.18 13.58
CA SER A 99 44.85 23.19 12.73
C SER A 99 44.09 21.84 12.62
N PRO A 100 44.46 20.94 11.68
CA PRO A 100 43.66 19.74 11.37
C PRO A 100 43.48 18.73 12.52
N GLU A 101 44.38 18.69 13.50
CA GLU A 101 44.48 17.60 14.48
C GLU A 101 43.44 17.66 15.61
N GLN A 102 42.73 18.78 15.79
CA GLN A 102 41.69 18.91 16.83
C GLN A 102 40.34 18.30 16.44
N ARG A 103 40.11 17.91 15.18
CA ARG A 103 38.82 17.35 14.72
C ARG A 103 38.52 15.91 15.17
N ALA A 104 39.44 15.24 15.86
CA ALA A 104 39.40 13.79 16.07
C ALA A 104 38.85 13.31 17.44
N LYS A 105 38.36 14.19 18.32
CA LYS A 105 38.07 13.82 19.73
C LYS A 105 36.75 14.31 20.35
N GLU A 106 35.81 14.83 19.58
CA GLU A 106 34.43 15.05 20.04
C GLU A 106 33.46 14.14 19.27
N ALA A 107 32.39 13.70 19.94
CA ALA A 107 31.55 12.59 19.49
C ALA A 107 30.99 12.82 18.08
N LYS A 108 31.22 11.87 17.17
CA LYS A 108 30.63 11.88 15.83
C LYS A 108 29.09 11.98 15.94
N SER A 109 28.55 13.10 15.49
CA SER A 109 27.13 13.25 15.22
C SER A 109 26.76 12.29 14.09
N TRP A 110 25.92 11.28 14.38
CA TRP A 110 25.55 10.20 13.44
C TRP A 110 24.54 10.64 12.35
N TYR A 111 24.66 11.86 11.86
CA TYR A 111 23.89 12.42 10.74
C TYR A 111 24.79 12.71 9.53
N GLU A 112 25.48 11.68 9.03
CA GLU A 112 26.08 11.67 7.68
C GLU A 112 25.19 10.86 6.71
N TYR A 113 23.91 11.23 6.64
CA TYR A 113 23.11 11.04 5.43
C TYR A 113 23.04 12.40 4.74
N GLU A 114 23.88 12.60 3.72
CA GLU A 114 23.81 13.78 2.85
C GLU A 114 22.53 13.73 2.01
N SER A 115 21.43 14.21 2.58
CA SER A 115 20.27 14.61 1.81
C SER A 115 20.72 15.53 0.67
N PRO A 116 20.17 15.39 -0.56
CA PRO A 116 20.41 16.35 -1.65
C PRO A 116 20.09 17.81 -1.31
N LEU A 117 19.37 18.06 -0.20
CA LEU A 117 19.14 19.40 0.36
C LEU A 117 20.36 19.94 1.15
N HIS A 118 21.19 19.09 1.75
CA HIS A 118 22.40 19.51 2.46
C HIS A 118 23.52 19.90 1.51
N VAL A 119 23.74 19.14 0.43
CA VAL A 119 24.73 19.48 -0.62
C VAL A 119 24.44 20.85 -1.26
N ARG A 120 23.17 21.29 -1.30
CA ARG A 120 22.75 22.59 -1.84
C ARG A 120 22.86 23.77 -0.87
N ARG A 121 23.21 23.56 0.40
CA ARG A 121 23.33 24.66 1.39
C ARG A 121 24.61 25.49 1.27
N SER A 122 25.70 24.92 0.76
CA SER A 122 27.00 25.61 0.62
C SER A 122 27.03 26.73 -0.43
N ILE A 123 25.96 26.91 -1.22
CA ILE A 123 25.86 27.93 -2.28
C ILE A 123 24.82 29.02 -1.92
N ALA A 124 24.12 28.88 -0.79
CA ALA A 124 22.99 29.75 -0.41
C ALA A 124 23.25 30.67 0.80
N GLU A 125 24.51 30.85 1.23
CA GLU A 125 24.88 31.79 2.30
C GLU A 125 24.91 33.26 1.83
N PHE A 126 23.78 33.76 1.34
CA PHE A 126 23.43 35.18 1.32
C PHE A 126 21.90 35.32 1.45
N GLU A 127 21.38 35.27 2.67
CA GLU A 127 19.97 35.57 2.93
C GLU A 127 19.66 37.02 2.53
N SER A 128 18.83 37.22 1.51
CA SER A 128 18.39 38.57 1.15
C SER A 128 17.35 39.08 2.16
N PRO A 129 17.37 40.38 2.55
CA PRO A 129 16.43 40.95 3.53
C PRO A 129 14.93 40.80 3.18
N LEU A 130 14.62 40.44 1.93
CA LEU A 130 13.28 40.14 1.44
C LEU A 130 12.71 38.83 2.02
N HIS A 131 13.53 37.81 2.29
CA HIS A 131 13.07 36.55 2.86
C HIS A 131 12.69 36.67 4.35
N ALA A 132 13.48 37.42 5.12
CA ALA A 132 13.16 37.72 6.53
C ALA A 132 11.83 38.49 6.66
N ARG A 133 11.60 39.50 5.80
CA ARG A 133 10.34 40.25 5.75
C ARG A 133 9.13 39.39 5.40
N ARG A 134 9.27 38.44 4.45
CA ARG A 134 8.19 37.49 4.08
C ARG A 134 7.84 36.53 5.22
N ARG A 135 8.82 36.03 5.98
CA ARG A 135 8.57 35.20 7.17
C ARG A 135 7.82 35.96 8.27
N LEU A 136 8.21 37.19 8.57
CA LEU A 136 7.52 38.03 9.55
C LEU A 136 6.06 38.34 9.14
N ALA A 137 5.82 38.60 7.85
CA ALA A 137 4.46 38.80 7.33
C ALA A 137 3.59 37.54 7.42
N ALA A 138 4.16 36.35 7.16
CA ALA A 138 3.44 35.08 7.28
C ALA A 138 3.04 34.77 8.74
N ILE A 139 3.95 35.01 9.69
CA ILE A 139 3.68 34.85 11.14
C ILE A 139 2.58 35.83 11.60
N ALA A 140 2.63 37.09 11.16
CA ALA A 140 1.58 38.08 11.46
C ALA A 140 0.21 37.68 10.88
N SER A 141 0.18 37.08 9.68
CA SER A 141 -1.05 36.56 9.06
C SER A 141 -1.65 35.39 9.83
N GLN A 142 -0.82 34.41 10.24
CA GLN A 142 -1.26 33.27 11.04
C GLN A 142 -1.80 33.68 12.42
N LEU A 143 -1.15 34.64 13.08
CA LEU A 143 -1.64 35.21 14.33
C LEU A 143 -2.95 35.98 14.14
N GLY A 144 -3.14 36.67 13.01
CA GLY A 144 -4.41 37.31 12.66
C GLY A 144 -5.55 36.31 12.46
N LEU A 145 -5.33 35.23 11.71
CA LEU A 145 -6.33 34.20 11.43
C LEU A 145 -6.78 33.43 12.69
N ALA A 146 -5.89 33.24 13.66
CA ALA A 146 -6.24 32.65 14.96
C ALA A 146 -7.29 33.49 15.73
N THR A 147 -7.34 34.81 15.53
CA THR A 147 -8.30 35.70 16.22
C THR A 147 -9.68 35.77 15.56
N SER A 148 -9.80 35.45 14.27
CA SER A 148 -11.07 35.53 13.53
C SER A 148 -11.88 34.23 13.53
N SER A 149 -11.21 33.07 13.54
CA SER A 149 -11.87 31.76 13.45
C SER A 149 -12.76 31.43 14.66
N ALA A 150 -12.48 32.02 15.83
CA ALA A 150 -13.26 31.81 17.07
C ALA A 150 -14.70 32.38 17.06
N LYS A 151 -15.10 33.16 16.06
CA LYS A 151 -16.42 33.85 16.01
C LYS A 151 -17.47 33.22 15.08
N GLN A 152 -17.18 32.11 14.38
CA GLN A 152 -18.10 31.51 13.39
C GLN A 152 -18.54 30.05 13.65
N ALA A 153 -18.26 29.51 14.84
CA ALA A 153 -18.59 28.13 15.19
C ALA A 153 -20.07 27.68 15.03
N PRO A 154 -21.12 28.53 15.27
CA PRO A 154 -22.50 28.05 15.21
C PRO A 154 -23.04 27.73 13.80
N GLY A 155 -22.43 28.25 12.74
CA GLY A 155 -22.93 28.09 11.36
C GLY A 155 -22.54 26.78 10.68
N LEU A 156 -21.45 26.13 11.12
CA LEU A 156 -20.88 24.97 10.43
C LEU A 156 -21.72 23.69 10.62
N LEU A 157 -22.37 23.56 11.78
CA LEU A 157 -23.11 22.34 12.15
C LEU A 157 -24.48 22.23 11.45
N SER A 158 -25.16 23.33 11.13
CA SER A 158 -26.42 23.28 10.35
C SER A 158 -26.17 23.04 8.86
N ALA A 159 -25.05 23.50 8.32
CA ALA A 159 -24.62 23.18 6.96
C ALA A 159 -24.37 21.68 6.79
N LEU A 160 -23.72 21.04 7.78
CA LEU A 160 -23.45 19.60 7.78
C LEU A 160 -24.72 18.73 7.86
N SER A 161 -25.77 19.15 8.57
CA SER A 161 -27.05 18.42 8.59
C SER A 161 -27.93 18.67 7.36
N SER A 162 -27.66 19.72 6.59
CA SER A 162 -28.41 20.08 5.38
C SER A 162 -27.83 19.44 4.12
N ALA A 163 -26.57 19.00 4.16
CA ALA A 163 -25.88 18.35 3.05
C ALA A 163 -26.29 16.88 2.84
N SER A 164 -26.89 16.23 3.84
CA SER A 164 -27.26 14.79 3.80
C SER A 164 -28.58 14.47 3.08
N SER A 165 -29.27 15.47 2.50
CA SER A 165 -30.54 15.28 1.77
C SER A 165 -30.54 15.79 0.32
N ALA A 166 -29.38 16.19 -0.22
CA ALA A 166 -29.23 16.54 -1.62
C ALA A 166 -28.55 15.38 -2.38
N SER A 167 -29.37 14.56 -3.05
CA SER A 167 -28.91 13.40 -3.82
C SER A 167 -28.00 13.81 -4.99
N SER A 168 -26.70 13.52 -4.90
CA SER A 168 -25.74 13.68 -6.00
C SER A 168 -25.86 12.55 -7.03
N SER A 169 -26.98 12.51 -7.76
CA SER A 169 -27.27 11.48 -8.78
C SER A 169 -26.55 11.71 -10.12
N SER A 170 -25.32 12.22 -10.11
CA SER A 170 -24.66 12.73 -11.33
C SER A 170 -23.14 12.49 -11.44
N ASN A 171 -22.55 11.56 -10.68
CA ASN A 171 -21.14 11.17 -10.91
C ASN A 171 -20.81 9.67 -10.70
N SER A 172 -21.75 8.83 -10.23
CA SER A 172 -21.54 7.39 -10.06
C SER A 172 -21.52 6.58 -11.37
N SER A 173 -21.85 7.20 -12.50
CA SER A 173 -21.90 6.54 -13.82
C SER A 173 -20.54 6.46 -14.52
N ALA A 174 -19.59 7.36 -14.22
CA ALA A 174 -18.29 7.41 -14.90
C ALA A 174 -17.34 6.32 -14.39
N GLY A 175 -17.27 6.10 -13.07
CA GLY A 175 -16.40 5.09 -12.46
C GLY A 175 -16.84 3.66 -12.75
N ASN A 176 -18.15 3.40 -12.70
CA ASN A 176 -18.72 2.06 -12.91
C ASN A 176 -18.95 1.69 -14.39
N LYS A 177 -18.50 2.52 -15.35
CA LYS A 177 -18.68 2.21 -16.79
C LYS A 177 -17.98 0.90 -17.19
N TRP A 178 -16.86 0.58 -16.55
CA TRP A 178 -16.03 -0.59 -16.87
C TRP A 178 -16.64 -1.92 -16.39
N ASP A 179 -17.59 -1.87 -15.43
CA ASP A 179 -18.36 -3.01 -14.96
C ASP A 179 -19.00 -3.80 -16.13
N THR A 180 -19.55 -3.06 -17.09
CA THR A 180 -20.42 -3.60 -18.15
C THR A 180 -20.04 -3.14 -19.57
N ALA A 181 -19.07 -2.24 -19.74
CA ALA A 181 -18.59 -1.84 -21.06
C ALA A 181 -18.16 -3.05 -21.90
N ARG A 182 -18.49 -3.05 -23.20
CA ARG A 182 -17.84 -3.96 -24.14
C ARG A 182 -16.38 -3.53 -24.29
N LEU A 183 -15.48 -4.33 -23.76
CA LEU A 183 -14.05 -4.20 -24.02
C LEU A 183 -13.74 -5.00 -25.30
N PRO A 184 -12.74 -4.59 -26.09
CA PRO A 184 -12.31 -5.36 -27.25
C PRO A 184 -11.72 -6.70 -26.81
N ASP A 185 -11.93 -7.76 -27.59
CA ASP A 185 -11.11 -8.97 -27.50
C ASP A 185 -9.68 -8.66 -27.99
N TYR A 186 -8.70 -9.52 -27.66
CA TYR A 186 -7.29 -9.36 -28.04
C TYR A 186 -7.08 -9.18 -29.56
N HIS A 187 -7.92 -9.84 -30.37
CA HIS A 187 -7.88 -9.75 -31.83
C HIS A 187 -8.55 -8.48 -32.40
N GLU A 188 -9.33 -7.76 -31.59
CA GLU A 188 -9.94 -6.47 -31.94
C GLU A 188 -9.05 -5.28 -31.52
N LEU A 189 -7.99 -5.52 -30.73
CA LEU A 189 -7.05 -4.47 -30.34
C LEU A 189 -6.27 -3.94 -31.55
N PRO A 190 -6.16 -2.61 -31.71
CA PRO A 190 -5.44 -2.01 -32.83
C PRO A 190 -3.93 -2.34 -32.79
N SER A 191 -3.30 -2.31 -33.96
CA SER A 191 -1.84 -2.34 -34.05
C SER A 191 -1.25 -0.94 -33.91
N HIS A 192 -0.11 -0.82 -33.21
CA HIS A 192 0.68 0.42 -33.17
C HIS A 192 2.06 0.20 -33.81
N GLY A 193 2.43 1.02 -34.80
CA GLY A 193 3.70 0.86 -35.52
C GLY A 193 3.89 -0.49 -36.21
N GLY A 194 2.78 -1.18 -36.53
CA GLY A 194 2.77 -2.55 -37.06
C GLY A 194 2.66 -3.66 -36.00
N TRP A 195 2.88 -3.36 -34.73
CA TRP A 195 2.80 -4.33 -33.62
C TRP A 195 1.35 -4.50 -33.16
N PRO A 196 0.78 -5.72 -33.15
CA PRO A 196 -0.62 -5.96 -32.79
C PRO A 196 -0.87 -5.84 -31.28
N GLY A 197 -2.14 -5.84 -30.87
CA GLY A 197 -2.50 -6.02 -29.46
C GLY A 197 -2.28 -4.77 -28.58
N CYS A 198 -2.35 -3.57 -29.13
CA CYS A 198 -2.14 -2.32 -28.37
C CYS A 198 -3.44 -1.82 -27.73
N ALA A 199 -3.43 -1.53 -26.42
CA ALA A 199 -4.63 -1.13 -25.67
C ALA A 199 -4.63 0.34 -25.20
N TRP A 200 -3.72 1.18 -25.69
CA TRP A 200 -3.56 2.57 -25.21
C TRP A 200 -4.82 3.45 -25.32
N ASP A 201 -5.68 3.17 -26.30
CA ASP A 201 -6.93 3.91 -26.50
C ASP A 201 -8.13 3.31 -25.73
N VAL A 202 -7.99 2.12 -25.12
CA VAL A 202 -9.08 1.43 -24.42
C VAL A 202 -9.55 2.23 -23.21
N TRP A 203 -8.62 2.70 -22.37
CA TRP A 203 -8.91 3.36 -21.10
C TRP A 203 -9.17 4.88 -21.25
N GLY A 204 -8.70 5.46 -22.36
CA GLY A 204 -8.84 6.86 -22.71
C GLY A 204 -7.50 7.60 -22.76
N LYS A 205 -7.42 8.63 -23.60
CA LYS A 205 -6.18 9.37 -23.87
C LYS A 205 -5.58 9.97 -22.59
N GLY A 206 -4.32 9.62 -22.31
CA GLY A 206 -3.57 10.13 -21.17
C GLY A 206 -3.82 9.36 -19.87
N ASP A 207 -4.50 8.22 -19.92
CA ASP A 207 -4.63 7.29 -18.81
C ASP A 207 -3.26 6.92 -18.19
N GLN A 208 -3.26 6.63 -16.89
CA GLN A 208 -2.08 6.35 -16.06
C GLN A 208 -2.20 5.04 -15.26
N LEU A 209 -3.31 4.30 -15.42
CA LEU A 209 -3.66 3.12 -14.63
C LEU A 209 -3.75 1.83 -15.45
N GLY A 210 -4.03 1.93 -16.76
CA GLY A 210 -4.26 0.79 -17.64
C GLY A 210 -5.38 -0.12 -17.14
N THR A 211 -5.13 -1.43 -17.03
CA THR A 211 -6.15 -2.41 -16.63
C THR A 211 -6.62 -2.24 -15.18
N ILE A 212 -5.91 -1.49 -14.33
CA ILE A 212 -6.36 -1.17 -12.96
C ILE A 212 -7.67 -0.36 -12.96
N ASN A 213 -8.00 0.33 -14.05
CA ASN A 213 -9.32 0.93 -14.26
C ASN A 213 -10.49 -0.07 -14.15
N LEU A 214 -10.25 -1.38 -14.25
CA LEU A 214 -11.26 -2.44 -14.00
C LEU A 214 -11.65 -2.56 -12.53
N LEU A 215 -10.85 -2.06 -11.59
CA LEU A 215 -11.11 -2.14 -10.15
C LEU A 215 -12.07 -1.02 -9.71
N THR A 216 -13.25 -1.00 -10.33
CA THR A 216 -14.30 0.00 -10.05
C THR A 216 -14.86 -0.13 -8.64
N GLU A 217 -15.39 0.96 -8.08
CA GLU A 217 -16.00 0.98 -6.73
C GLU A 217 -17.05 -0.13 -6.57
N SER A 218 -17.85 -0.39 -7.60
CA SER A 218 -18.84 -1.46 -7.67
C SER A 218 -18.24 -2.86 -7.57
N LEU A 219 -17.17 -3.14 -8.34
CA LEU A 219 -16.50 -4.44 -8.34
C LEU A 219 -15.68 -4.69 -7.07
N VAL A 220 -15.04 -3.65 -6.52
CA VAL A 220 -14.36 -3.70 -5.22
C VAL A 220 -15.37 -3.94 -4.08
N LEU A 221 -16.50 -3.23 -4.07
CA LEU A 221 -17.57 -3.44 -3.08
C LEU A 221 -18.19 -4.84 -3.19
N ARG A 222 -18.34 -5.36 -4.41
CA ARG A 222 -18.79 -6.73 -4.66
C ARG A 222 -17.79 -7.73 -4.09
N ALA A 223 -16.50 -7.59 -4.40
CA ALA A 223 -15.45 -8.45 -3.86
C ALA A 223 -15.44 -8.42 -2.33
N ALA A 224 -15.48 -7.24 -1.70
CA ALA A 224 -15.51 -7.13 -0.24
C ALA A 224 -16.72 -7.84 0.39
N LYS A 225 -17.91 -7.72 -0.20
CA LYS A 225 -19.14 -8.36 0.31
C LYS A 225 -19.20 -9.88 0.13
N HIS A 226 -18.65 -10.40 -0.98
CA HIS A 226 -18.75 -11.82 -1.30
C HIS A 226 -17.53 -12.63 -0.87
N GLU A 227 -16.35 -12.02 -0.83
CA GLU A 227 -15.09 -12.72 -0.56
C GLU A 227 -14.59 -12.54 0.89
N ILE A 228 -15.19 -11.67 1.72
CA ILE A 228 -14.91 -11.58 3.17
C ILE A 228 -16.05 -12.25 3.94
N GLN A 229 -15.92 -13.55 4.21
CA GLN A 229 -16.89 -14.39 4.93
C GLN A 229 -16.39 -14.84 6.31
N THR A 230 -15.07 -14.92 6.50
CA THR A 230 -14.42 -15.46 7.71
C THR A 230 -13.59 -14.42 8.46
N GLY A 231 -13.09 -13.39 7.77
CA GLY A 231 -12.11 -12.45 8.30
C GLY A 231 -10.69 -13.03 8.44
N ARG A 232 -10.43 -14.25 7.95
CA ARG A 232 -9.09 -14.82 7.91
C ARG A 232 -8.26 -14.11 6.84
N THR A 233 -7.25 -13.35 7.27
CA THR A 233 -6.31 -12.66 6.38
C THR A 233 -4.97 -13.39 6.32
N VAL A 234 -4.37 -13.44 5.13
CA VAL A 234 -3.05 -14.00 4.84
C VAL A 234 -2.19 -12.90 4.21
N SER A 235 -0.98 -12.69 4.74
CA SER A 235 0.04 -11.84 4.10
C SER A 235 0.61 -12.57 2.90
N LEU A 236 0.77 -11.86 1.77
CA LEU A 236 1.34 -12.40 0.53
C LEU A 236 2.77 -11.88 0.28
N ASN A 237 3.41 -11.35 1.33
CA ASN A 237 4.71 -10.71 1.25
C ASN A 237 5.78 -11.61 1.85
N TRP A 238 6.84 -11.85 1.08
CA TRP A 238 8.11 -12.33 1.60
C TRP A 238 8.64 -11.36 2.66
N PRO A 239 9.38 -11.86 3.68
CA PRO A 239 10.24 -11.00 4.49
C PRO A 239 11.16 -10.19 3.59
N ILE A 240 11.26 -8.87 3.78
CA ILE A 240 12.03 -7.97 2.89
C ILE A 240 13.54 -8.30 2.78
N HIS A 241 14.04 -9.17 3.65
CA HIS A 241 15.39 -9.74 3.63
C HIS A 241 15.58 -10.89 2.64
N LEU A 242 14.52 -11.32 1.96
CA LEU A 242 14.52 -12.45 1.03
C LEU A 242 14.04 -12.03 -0.38
N PRO A 243 14.56 -12.68 -1.44
CA PRO A 243 15.74 -13.56 -1.44
C PRO A 243 17.01 -12.85 -0.96
N ALA A 244 17.87 -13.59 -0.25
CA ALA A 244 19.13 -13.03 0.28
C ALA A 244 20.05 -12.53 -0.84
N GLU A 245 20.07 -13.27 -1.96
CA GLU A 245 20.64 -12.91 -3.25
C GLU A 245 19.50 -12.59 -4.25
N PRO A 246 19.17 -11.30 -4.48
CA PRO A 246 18.15 -10.94 -5.47
C PRO A 246 18.56 -11.28 -6.91
N PHE A 247 17.57 -11.77 -7.65
CA PHE A 247 17.70 -12.12 -9.06
C PHE A 247 17.99 -10.87 -9.90
N PHE A 248 18.52 -11.07 -11.12
CA PHE A 248 18.89 -9.99 -12.06
C PHE A 248 19.95 -9.01 -11.53
N ALA A 249 20.87 -9.48 -10.69
CA ALA A 249 21.92 -8.66 -10.06
C ALA A 249 21.39 -7.44 -9.28
N ARG A 250 20.13 -7.51 -8.81
CA ARG A 250 19.52 -6.47 -7.97
C ARG A 250 20.20 -6.47 -6.59
N LYS A 251 20.30 -5.30 -5.95
CA LYS A 251 20.97 -5.16 -4.64
C LYS A 251 20.10 -5.73 -3.52
N SER A 252 20.68 -6.55 -2.64
CA SER A 252 20.03 -7.03 -1.40
C SER A 252 19.68 -5.87 -0.47
N VAL A 253 18.62 -6.03 0.32
CA VAL A 253 18.21 -5.01 1.29
C VAL A 253 19.31 -4.71 2.31
N THR A 254 19.42 -3.46 2.72
CA THR A 254 20.22 -3.06 3.88
C THR A 254 19.28 -2.46 4.93
N HIS A 255 19.18 -3.12 6.08
CA HIS A 255 18.38 -2.68 7.23
C HIS A 255 19.31 -2.41 8.42
N LYS A 256 19.22 -1.21 9.01
CA LYS A 256 20.07 -0.72 10.10
C LYS A 256 19.22 -0.04 11.18
N PRO A 257 18.73 -0.79 12.19
CA PRO A 257 18.05 -0.21 13.34
C PRO A 257 19.05 0.50 14.28
N PHE A 258 18.62 1.57 14.94
CA PHE A 258 19.43 2.32 15.89
C PHE A 258 18.60 2.96 17.01
N GLY A 259 19.18 3.04 18.21
CA GLY A 259 18.57 3.76 19.33
C GLY A 259 18.78 5.27 19.22
N LYS A 260 17.78 6.06 19.63
CA LYS A 260 17.89 7.51 19.80
C LYS A 260 18.52 7.85 21.15
N GLY A 261 18.99 9.09 21.28
CA GLY A 261 19.62 9.57 22.50
C GLY A 261 20.05 11.03 22.41
N GLY A 262 20.83 11.46 23.41
CA GLY A 262 21.29 12.84 23.53
C GLY A 262 20.27 13.78 24.18
N ARG A 263 20.72 15.01 24.44
CA ARG A 263 20.07 15.99 25.33
C ARG A 263 18.58 16.26 25.03
N GLY A 264 18.18 16.19 23.76
CA GLY A 264 16.80 16.42 23.35
C GLY A 264 15.80 15.34 23.83
N TYR A 265 16.28 14.13 24.12
CA TYR A 265 15.45 13.02 24.63
C TYR A 265 15.73 12.72 26.10
N THR A 266 16.99 12.80 26.55
CA THR A 266 17.37 12.48 27.93
C THR A 266 16.87 13.53 28.93
N ALA A 267 17.08 14.83 28.67
CA ALA A 267 16.70 15.87 29.63
C ALA A 267 15.18 15.95 29.92
N PRO A 268 14.27 15.79 28.93
CA PRO A 268 12.84 15.69 29.22
C PRO A 268 12.46 14.44 30.01
N ARG A 269 13.07 13.28 29.71
CA ARG A 269 12.91 12.04 30.51
C ARG A 269 13.32 12.28 31.95
N ASP A 270 14.50 12.85 32.18
CA ASP A 270 15.08 13.01 33.52
C ASP A 270 14.24 13.98 34.38
N ALA A 271 13.77 15.07 33.78
CA ALA A 271 12.85 16.01 34.42
C ALA A 271 11.50 15.36 34.78
N TYR A 272 10.97 14.50 33.91
CA TYR A 272 9.76 13.71 34.19
C TYR A 272 10.00 12.71 35.33
N VAL A 273 11.08 11.91 35.26
CA VAL A 273 11.47 10.94 36.29
C VAL A 273 11.63 11.60 37.66
N ALA A 274 12.28 12.76 37.74
CA ALA A 274 12.41 13.53 38.97
C ALA A 274 11.04 13.96 39.55
N SER A 275 10.14 14.43 38.68
CA SER A 275 8.76 14.80 39.05
C SER A 275 7.94 13.61 39.55
N VAL A 276 8.09 12.43 38.94
CA VAL A 276 7.41 11.20 39.36
C VAL A 276 7.98 10.69 40.70
N ARG A 277 9.31 10.62 40.86
CA ARG A 277 9.97 10.26 42.13
C ARG A 277 9.60 11.20 43.28
N THR A 278 9.39 12.50 43.02
CA THR A 278 8.94 13.47 44.04
C THR A 278 7.51 13.22 44.52
N LYS A 279 6.62 12.74 43.66
CA LYS A 279 5.22 12.48 44.00
C LYS A 279 5.00 11.10 44.61
N ASN A 280 5.72 10.10 44.07
CA ASN A 280 5.55 8.68 44.37
C ASN A 280 6.94 8.09 44.69
N PRO A 281 7.45 8.16 45.93
CA PRO A 281 8.81 7.72 46.25
C PRO A 281 9.09 6.24 45.95
N ASP A 282 8.08 5.38 46.14
CA ASP A 282 8.17 3.93 45.92
C ASP A 282 8.01 3.50 44.44
N VAL A 283 7.97 4.46 43.51
CA VAL A 283 7.85 4.17 42.08
C VAL A 283 9.09 3.47 41.54
N HIS A 284 8.91 2.30 40.93
CA HIS A 284 10.00 1.65 40.23
C HIS A 284 10.42 2.47 38.99
N VAL A 285 11.69 2.85 38.97
CA VAL A 285 12.35 3.50 37.84
C VAL A 285 13.64 2.72 37.58
N VAL A 286 13.80 2.26 36.34
CA VAL A 286 15.09 1.75 35.86
C VAL A 286 15.95 2.95 35.49
N ASP A 287 17.10 3.11 36.15
CA ASP A 287 18.09 4.11 35.78
C ASP A 287 18.90 3.60 34.58
N ASP A 288 18.61 4.13 33.40
CA ASP A 288 19.32 3.87 32.14
C ASP A 288 19.68 5.23 31.49
N GLU A 289 20.91 5.36 31.00
CA GLU A 289 21.35 6.56 30.28
C GLU A 289 20.68 6.67 28.90
N ALA A 290 20.38 5.53 28.27
CA ALA A 290 19.68 5.44 27.00
C ALA A 290 18.17 5.78 27.14
N VAL A 291 17.53 6.11 26.02
CA VAL A 291 16.07 6.24 25.96
C VAL A 291 15.49 5.07 25.16
N PRO A 292 14.33 4.51 25.56
CA PRO A 292 13.69 3.38 24.87
C PRO A 292 12.95 3.88 23.61
N ILE A 293 13.70 4.46 22.69
CA ILE A 293 13.21 5.05 21.43
C ILE A 293 14.17 4.62 20.33
N SER A 294 13.65 4.02 19.27
CA SER A 294 14.44 3.50 18.14
C SER A 294 13.89 4.01 16.81
N ASP A 295 14.79 4.22 15.86
CA ASP A 295 14.50 4.42 14.43
C ASP A 295 15.31 3.40 13.62
N GLU A 296 15.15 3.37 12.30
CA GLU A 296 15.91 2.52 11.39
C GLU A 296 16.22 3.23 10.08
N LEU A 297 17.27 2.76 9.40
CA LEU A 297 17.56 3.10 8.01
C LEU A 297 17.35 1.85 7.14
N LEU A 298 16.63 2.03 6.05
CA LEU A 298 16.33 1.00 5.05
C LEU A 298 16.79 1.47 3.68
N GLU A 299 17.71 0.73 3.06
CA GLU A 299 18.06 0.86 1.66
C GLU A 299 17.55 -0.37 0.91
N LEU A 300 16.64 -0.17 -0.05
CA LEU A 300 15.97 -1.25 -0.77
C LEU A 300 15.92 -0.95 -2.27
N ASN A 301 16.14 -1.97 -3.09
CA ASN A 301 15.71 -1.98 -4.48
C ASN A 301 14.26 -2.50 -4.50
N THR A 302 13.33 -1.75 -5.10
CA THR A 302 11.89 -2.09 -5.05
C THR A 302 11.53 -3.35 -5.82
N GLN A 303 12.47 -3.92 -6.57
CA GLN A 303 12.35 -5.16 -7.32
C GLN A 303 13.11 -6.35 -6.68
N SER A 304 13.64 -6.22 -5.46
CA SER A 304 14.44 -7.29 -4.81
C SER A 304 13.65 -8.32 -3.99
N GLY A 305 12.32 -8.25 -3.93
CA GLY A 305 11.45 -9.14 -3.14
C GLY A 305 10.01 -9.08 -3.64
N SER A 306 8.99 -9.35 -2.81
CA SER A 306 7.58 -9.21 -3.24
C SER A 306 7.30 -7.79 -3.74
N GLN A 307 6.94 -7.63 -5.02
CA GLN A 307 6.90 -6.34 -5.71
C GLN A 307 5.69 -6.17 -6.64
N TRP A 308 5.36 -4.91 -6.95
CA TRP A 308 4.54 -4.51 -8.08
C TRP A 308 5.36 -3.68 -9.06
N ASP A 309 5.49 -4.17 -10.28
CA ASP A 309 6.05 -3.39 -11.38
C ASP A 309 5.04 -2.40 -11.94
N GLY A 310 5.44 -1.13 -11.91
CA GLY A 310 4.68 -0.03 -12.48
C GLY A 310 4.93 0.13 -13.97
N LEU A 311 4.14 0.98 -14.62
CA LEU A 311 4.16 1.18 -16.08
C LEU A 311 5.42 1.92 -16.59
N ARG A 312 6.38 2.20 -15.69
CA ARG A 312 7.75 2.68 -15.97
C ARG A 312 8.81 1.56 -15.92
N HIS A 313 8.47 0.35 -15.49
CA HIS A 313 9.45 -0.71 -15.26
C HIS A 313 10.00 -1.29 -16.57
N TYR A 314 9.10 -1.71 -17.46
CA TYR A 314 9.46 -2.34 -18.73
C TYR A 314 8.76 -1.63 -19.90
N GLY A 315 9.53 -1.34 -20.94
CA GLY A 315 9.06 -0.74 -22.18
C GLY A 315 9.02 -1.78 -23.32
N HIS A 316 8.22 -1.53 -24.36
CA HIS A 316 8.22 -2.33 -25.57
C HIS A 316 9.54 -2.07 -26.34
N LEU A 317 10.45 -3.04 -26.34
CA LEU A 317 11.85 -2.83 -26.73
C LEU A 317 11.99 -2.39 -28.20
N PRO A 318 11.30 -3.01 -29.19
CA PRO A 318 11.41 -2.59 -30.59
C PRO A 318 10.86 -1.19 -30.89
N LEU A 319 9.90 -0.70 -30.09
CA LEU A 319 9.30 0.63 -30.28
C LEU A 319 9.98 1.71 -29.43
N SER A 320 10.74 1.31 -28.38
CA SER A 320 11.35 2.22 -27.40
C SER A 320 10.34 3.13 -26.69
N VAL A 321 9.20 2.57 -26.29
CA VAL A 321 8.10 3.24 -25.60
C VAL A 321 7.61 2.46 -24.38
N PHE A 322 7.00 3.19 -23.45
CA PHE A 322 6.20 2.68 -22.33
C PHE A 322 4.70 2.82 -22.65
N TYR A 323 3.85 2.51 -21.67
CA TYR A 323 2.40 2.62 -21.79
C TYR A 323 1.92 3.97 -22.34
N GLY A 324 0.85 3.95 -23.14
CA GLY A 324 0.28 5.14 -23.76
C GLY A 324 1.18 5.79 -24.83
N GLY A 325 2.25 5.11 -25.27
CA GLY A 325 3.21 5.63 -26.24
C GLY A 325 4.21 6.63 -25.66
N ALA A 326 4.36 6.69 -24.34
CA ALA A 326 5.38 7.52 -23.69
C ALA A 326 6.78 7.07 -24.13
N SER A 327 7.57 7.95 -24.73
CA SER A 327 8.90 7.58 -25.26
C SER A 327 9.87 7.23 -24.14
N ARG A 328 10.85 6.34 -24.42
CA ARG A 328 11.96 6.04 -23.51
C ARG A 328 12.63 7.30 -22.95
N ALA A 329 12.81 8.33 -23.78
CA ALA A 329 13.35 9.62 -23.37
C ALA A 329 12.44 10.31 -22.33
N SER A 330 11.13 10.45 -22.61
CA SER A 330 10.20 11.12 -21.70
C SER A 330 10.13 10.53 -20.28
N ILE A 331 10.42 9.22 -20.13
CA ILE A 331 10.51 8.55 -18.83
C ILE A 331 11.93 8.63 -18.26
N HIS A 332 12.96 8.18 -18.99
CA HIS A 332 14.32 8.04 -18.43
C HIS A 332 14.99 9.39 -18.16
N ASP A 333 14.71 10.40 -18.97
CA ASP A 333 15.30 11.72 -18.81
C ASP A 333 14.74 12.40 -17.53
N SER A 334 13.55 11.98 -17.06
CA SER A 334 12.98 12.42 -15.78
C SER A 334 13.74 11.90 -14.55
N PHE A 335 14.52 10.83 -14.67
CA PHE A 335 15.28 10.25 -13.55
C PHE A 335 16.44 11.15 -13.11
N ASN A 336 16.94 11.99 -14.02
CA ASN A 336 18.01 12.96 -13.75
C ASN A 336 17.48 14.37 -13.43
N ASP A 337 16.16 14.56 -13.33
CA ASP A 337 15.55 15.87 -13.07
C ASP A 337 15.94 16.36 -11.65
N PRO A 338 16.71 17.46 -11.53
CA PRO A 338 17.20 17.96 -10.25
C PRO A 338 16.17 18.85 -9.52
N SER A 339 14.98 19.05 -10.09
CA SER A 339 13.88 19.78 -9.44
C SER A 339 13.47 19.10 -8.14
N PRO A 340 12.98 19.84 -7.13
CA PRO A 340 12.59 19.25 -5.86
C PRO A 340 11.58 18.11 -6.07
N GLN A 341 11.91 16.92 -5.54
CA GLN A 341 10.89 15.92 -5.23
C GLN A 341 9.95 16.54 -4.19
N PRO A 342 8.64 16.47 -4.38
CA PRO A 342 7.82 17.59 -3.97
C PRO A 342 7.36 17.43 -2.52
N ALA A 343 8.14 18.01 -1.61
CA ALA A 343 7.77 18.18 -0.21
C ALA A 343 6.60 19.17 -0.01
N ASP A 344 6.23 19.91 -1.06
CA ASP A 344 5.11 20.85 -1.09
C ASP A 344 3.94 20.27 -1.92
N PRO A 345 2.77 20.01 -1.30
CA PRO A 345 1.57 19.57 -2.01
C PRO A 345 1.08 20.50 -3.13
N GLU A 346 1.35 21.80 -3.05
CA GLU A 346 0.96 22.75 -4.11
C GLU A 346 1.72 22.49 -5.41
N ALA A 347 2.93 21.91 -5.33
CA ALA A 347 3.77 21.60 -6.50
C ALA A 347 3.35 20.31 -7.24
N TRP A 348 2.56 19.41 -6.61
CA TRP A 348 2.26 18.06 -7.12
C TRP A 348 1.56 18.05 -8.48
N ASN A 349 0.75 19.08 -8.75
CA ASN A 349 -0.13 19.12 -9.91
C ASN A 349 0.34 20.04 -11.05
N THR A 350 1.55 20.62 -10.94
CA THR A 350 2.15 21.43 -12.02
C THR A 350 2.34 20.61 -13.30
N PRO A 351 2.29 21.22 -14.50
CA PRO A 351 2.55 20.50 -15.76
C PRO A 351 3.90 19.78 -15.77
N GLN A 352 4.92 20.40 -15.16
CA GLN A 352 6.26 19.84 -15.01
C GLN A 352 6.27 18.61 -14.09
N ALA A 353 5.62 18.68 -12.91
CA ALA A 353 5.49 17.53 -12.03
C ALA A 353 4.70 16.39 -12.70
N LYS A 354 3.62 16.69 -13.43
CA LYS A 354 2.85 15.69 -14.17
C LYS A 354 3.68 14.99 -15.24
N ALA A 355 4.46 15.74 -16.04
CA ALA A 355 5.36 15.15 -17.03
C ALA A 355 6.46 14.30 -16.37
N ARG A 356 7.13 14.83 -15.34
CA ARG A 356 8.19 14.14 -14.58
C ARG A 356 7.68 12.87 -13.89
N ASN A 357 6.43 12.84 -13.44
CA ASN A 357 5.87 11.75 -12.64
C ASN A 357 5.00 10.75 -13.45
N ALA A 358 4.66 11.06 -14.72
CA ALA A 358 3.76 10.25 -15.57
C ALA A 358 4.10 8.76 -15.56
N LEU A 359 3.10 7.87 -15.46
CA LEU A 359 3.23 6.41 -15.30
C LEU A 359 3.88 5.94 -14.00
N GLY A 360 4.22 6.84 -13.07
CA GLY A 360 4.88 6.50 -11.81
C GLY A 360 3.95 5.75 -10.85
N ILE A 361 4.51 4.84 -10.06
CA ILE A 361 3.80 3.91 -9.17
C ILE A 361 2.82 4.57 -8.18
N HIS A 362 3.03 5.84 -7.83
CA HIS A 362 2.08 6.64 -7.05
C HIS A 362 0.65 6.69 -7.62
N HIS A 363 0.44 6.54 -8.94
CA HIS A 363 -0.91 6.45 -9.50
C HIS A 363 -1.64 5.19 -9.01
N LEU A 364 -0.94 4.05 -8.95
CA LEU A 364 -1.47 2.82 -8.35
C LEU A 364 -1.63 2.95 -6.83
N ALA A 365 -0.76 3.70 -6.16
CA ALA A 365 -0.88 3.98 -4.73
C ALA A 365 -2.03 4.95 -4.37
N GLN A 366 -2.46 5.80 -5.31
CA GLN A 366 -3.61 6.70 -5.12
C GLN A 366 -4.94 5.98 -5.41
N HIS A 367 -4.93 5.00 -6.31
CA HIS A 367 -6.09 4.15 -6.59
C HIS A 367 -6.26 3.00 -5.58
N GLY A 368 -5.14 2.38 -5.17
CA GLY A 368 -5.10 1.09 -4.49
C GLY A 368 -5.29 -0.07 -5.48
N ILE A 369 -4.70 -1.23 -5.16
CA ILE A 369 -4.91 -2.48 -5.92
C ILE A 369 -5.75 -3.39 -5.03
N CYS A 370 -7.07 -3.16 -5.04
CA CYS A 370 -8.05 -3.87 -4.22
C CYS A 370 -9.14 -4.46 -5.11
N GLY A 371 -9.65 -5.65 -4.78
CA GLY A 371 -10.66 -6.31 -5.61
C GLY A 371 -10.80 -7.80 -5.30
N ARG A 372 -11.31 -8.57 -6.27
CA ARG A 372 -11.38 -10.03 -6.17
C ARG A 372 -10.04 -10.61 -6.62
N GLY A 373 -9.33 -11.28 -5.73
CA GLY A 373 -8.19 -12.10 -6.08
C GLY A 373 -8.63 -13.53 -6.38
N VAL A 374 -7.96 -14.18 -7.33
CA VAL A 374 -8.12 -15.62 -7.61
C VAL A 374 -6.74 -16.26 -7.65
N LEU A 375 -6.54 -17.32 -6.86
CA LEU A 375 -5.35 -18.16 -6.95
C LEU A 375 -5.58 -19.32 -7.92
N LEU A 376 -4.68 -19.52 -8.88
CA LEU A 376 -4.49 -20.78 -9.58
C LEU A 376 -3.23 -21.47 -9.07
N ASP A 377 -3.41 -22.54 -8.30
CA ASP A 377 -2.33 -23.35 -7.72
C ASP A 377 -1.87 -24.42 -8.72
N VAL A 378 -1.28 -23.95 -9.81
CA VAL A 378 -0.81 -24.77 -10.92
C VAL A 378 0.26 -25.76 -10.47
N PHE A 379 1.14 -25.34 -9.56
CA PHE A 379 2.20 -26.18 -9.03
C PHE A 379 1.66 -27.40 -8.27
N GLU A 380 0.68 -27.21 -7.37
CA GLU A 380 0.01 -28.34 -6.68
C GLU A 380 -0.75 -29.22 -7.67
N TYR A 381 -1.52 -28.61 -8.59
CA TYR A 381 -2.32 -29.33 -9.57
C TYR A 381 -1.46 -30.26 -10.46
N LEU A 382 -0.42 -29.71 -11.12
CA LEU A 382 0.44 -30.48 -12.01
C LEU A 382 1.37 -31.45 -11.24
N SER A 383 1.68 -31.18 -9.97
CA SER A 383 2.44 -32.12 -9.14
C SER A 383 1.68 -33.43 -8.90
N HIS A 384 0.35 -33.39 -8.77
CA HIS A 384 -0.48 -34.58 -8.55
C HIS A 384 -1.00 -35.22 -9.85
N HIS A 385 -1.37 -34.41 -10.85
CA HIS A 385 -1.97 -34.88 -12.11
C HIS A 385 -0.94 -35.17 -13.22
N GLY A 386 0.29 -34.67 -13.09
CA GLY A 386 1.33 -34.78 -14.10
C GLY A 386 1.25 -33.70 -15.17
N THR A 387 2.26 -33.68 -16.05
CA THR A 387 2.49 -32.64 -17.07
C THR A 387 1.97 -33.00 -18.46
N ASP A 388 1.56 -34.26 -18.64
CA ASP A 388 1.51 -34.96 -19.93
C ASP A 388 0.11 -34.88 -20.59
N SER A 389 -0.85 -34.24 -19.92
CA SER A 389 -2.21 -33.98 -20.41
C SER A 389 -2.28 -32.89 -21.47
N VAL A 390 -1.21 -32.11 -21.64
CA VAL A 390 -1.08 -31.04 -22.64
C VAL A 390 0.05 -31.40 -23.60
N GLN A 391 -0.19 -31.25 -24.91
CA GLN A 391 0.87 -31.37 -25.91
C GLN A 391 1.84 -30.19 -25.75
N ARG A 392 3.11 -30.50 -25.55
CA ARG A 392 4.19 -29.52 -25.40
C ARG A 392 5.31 -29.82 -26.40
N GLU A 393 6.11 -28.82 -26.71
CA GLU A 393 7.36 -29.01 -27.43
C GLU A 393 8.26 -30.02 -26.70
N GLN A 394 9.13 -30.71 -27.45
CA GLN A 394 10.06 -31.70 -26.92
C GLN A 394 11.20 -31.02 -26.15
N TYR A 395 10.89 -30.55 -24.93
CA TYR A 395 11.86 -30.02 -23.99
C TYR A 395 12.00 -30.96 -22.79
N SER A 396 13.25 -31.32 -22.46
CA SER A 396 13.58 -32.17 -21.32
C SER A 396 13.66 -31.37 -20.02
N TRP A 397 12.52 -31.06 -19.41
CA TRP A 397 12.47 -30.42 -18.09
C TRP A 397 12.85 -31.40 -16.99
N SER A 398 13.61 -30.94 -15.98
CA SER A 398 13.81 -31.71 -14.75
C SER A 398 12.51 -31.78 -13.92
N LYS A 399 12.36 -32.86 -13.15
CA LYS A 399 11.26 -33.04 -12.19
C LYS A 399 11.78 -32.94 -10.77
N TRP A 400 11.04 -32.31 -9.88
CA TRP A 400 11.36 -32.32 -8.45
C TRP A 400 10.76 -33.58 -7.82
N THR A 401 11.55 -34.66 -7.79
CA THR A 401 11.13 -36.00 -7.40
C THR A 401 10.60 -36.12 -5.97
N GLU A 402 11.00 -35.22 -5.08
CA GLU A 402 10.64 -35.23 -3.65
C GLU A 402 9.26 -34.59 -3.39
N TYR A 403 8.80 -33.67 -4.24
CA TYR A 403 7.53 -32.95 -4.04
C TYR A 403 6.36 -33.64 -4.75
N GLY A 404 5.19 -33.67 -4.11
CA GLY A 404 3.91 -34.07 -4.72
C GLY A 404 3.83 -35.48 -5.32
N GLY A 405 4.82 -36.35 -5.05
CA GLY A 405 4.95 -37.67 -5.69
C GLY A 405 5.74 -37.67 -7.00
N GLY A 406 6.53 -36.62 -7.27
CA GLY A 406 7.56 -36.59 -8.31
C GLY A 406 7.07 -36.52 -9.76
N LYS A 407 5.77 -36.28 -9.99
CA LYS A 407 5.19 -36.17 -11.34
C LYS A 407 5.30 -34.76 -11.93
N GLY A 408 5.33 -33.74 -11.08
CA GLY A 408 5.44 -32.32 -11.45
C GLY A 408 6.83 -31.93 -11.97
N TYR A 409 6.93 -30.70 -12.47
CA TYR A 409 8.17 -30.08 -12.91
C TYR A 409 9.02 -29.59 -11.72
N ASP A 410 10.33 -29.42 -11.89
CA ASP A 410 11.14 -28.59 -10.99
C ASP A 410 10.92 -27.12 -11.37
N PRO A 411 10.46 -26.23 -10.46
CA PRO A 411 10.28 -24.81 -10.76
C PRO A 411 11.56 -24.11 -11.22
N ARG A 412 12.75 -24.68 -10.97
CA ARG A 412 14.05 -24.23 -11.52
C ARG A 412 14.30 -24.62 -12.97
N SER A 413 13.41 -25.34 -13.63
CA SER A 413 13.66 -25.86 -14.98
C SER A 413 13.42 -24.82 -16.08
N GLY A 414 12.60 -23.79 -15.83
CA GLY A 414 12.06 -22.90 -16.87
C GLY A 414 10.72 -23.38 -17.44
N PHE A 415 10.03 -24.29 -16.75
CA PHE A 415 8.78 -24.91 -17.20
C PHE A 415 7.72 -23.88 -17.62
N ARG A 416 7.16 -24.08 -18.82
CA ARG A 416 6.14 -23.21 -19.42
C ARG A 416 4.73 -23.68 -19.06
N ILE A 417 4.04 -22.89 -18.24
CA ILE A 417 2.63 -23.07 -17.89
C ILE A 417 1.79 -22.56 -19.07
N THR A 418 1.00 -23.44 -19.67
CA THR A 418 0.14 -23.17 -20.84
C THR A 418 -1.25 -22.68 -20.42
N VAL A 419 -2.03 -22.14 -21.37
CA VAL A 419 -3.45 -21.81 -21.13
C VAL A 419 -4.24 -23.03 -20.63
N ALA A 420 -4.01 -24.20 -21.24
CA ALA A 420 -4.68 -25.45 -20.85
C ALA A 420 -4.35 -25.87 -19.41
N ASP A 421 -3.16 -25.56 -18.89
CA ASP A 421 -2.81 -25.80 -17.48
C ASP A 421 -3.60 -24.87 -16.56
N LEU A 422 -3.74 -23.58 -16.92
CA LEU A 422 -4.51 -22.60 -16.14
C LEU A 422 -6.00 -22.98 -16.12
N GLU A 423 -6.59 -23.32 -17.26
CA GLU A 423 -7.99 -23.74 -17.38
C GLU A 423 -8.26 -25.05 -16.61
N ALA A 424 -7.36 -26.04 -16.73
CA ALA A 424 -7.49 -27.31 -16.00
C ALA A 424 -7.36 -27.10 -14.48
N THR A 425 -6.45 -26.23 -14.04
CA THR A 425 -6.30 -25.84 -12.63
C THR A 425 -7.55 -25.13 -12.12
N ALA A 426 -8.07 -24.13 -12.85
CA ALA A 426 -9.28 -23.40 -12.50
C ALA A 426 -10.49 -24.34 -12.36
N LYS A 427 -10.65 -25.26 -13.32
CA LYS A 427 -11.68 -26.31 -13.32
C LYS A 427 -11.54 -27.27 -12.15
N HIS A 428 -10.32 -27.72 -11.84
CA HIS A 428 -10.06 -28.62 -10.70
C HIS A 428 -10.39 -27.95 -9.36
N GLN A 429 -10.06 -26.67 -9.21
CA GLN A 429 -10.36 -25.86 -8.03
C GLN A 429 -11.82 -25.38 -7.95
N GLY A 430 -12.63 -25.59 -9.01
CA GLY A 430 -14.01 -25.11 -9.08
C GLY A 430 -14.13 -23.58 -9.10
N VAL A 431 -13.12 -22.85 -9.58
CA VAL A 431 -13.13 -21.37 -9.58
C VAL A 431 -13.43 -20.79 -10.96
N GLU A 432 -14.36 -19.85 -11.00
CA GLU A 432 -14.69 -19.05 -12.18
C GLU A 432 -13.84 -17.77 -12.22
N LEU A 433 -13.18 -17.55 -13.35
CA LEU A 433 -12.41 -16.35 -13.68
C LEU A 433 -13.36 -15.26 -14.23
N ARG A 434 -13.24 -14.04 -13.74
CA ARG A 434 -14.16 -12.93 -14.00
C ARG A 434 -13.39 -11.66 -14.34
N ARG A 435 -14.06 -10.76 -15.08
CA ARG A 435 -13.56 -9.40 -15.33
C ARG A 435 -13.20 -8.70 -14.02
N GLY A 436 -12.05 -8.06 -14.00
CA GLY A 436 -11.54 -7.32 -12.85
C GLY A 436 -10.92 -8.21 -11.76
N ASP A 437 -10.84 -9.53 -11.97
CA ASP A 437 -10.06 -10.39 -11.10
C ASP A 437 -8.58 -9.98 -11.14
N ILE A 438 -7.93 -10.12 -10.00
CA ILE A 438 -6.47 -10.05 -9.85
C ILE A 438 -5.99 -11.49 -9.82
N LEU A 439 -5.34 -11.94 -10.90
CA LEU A 439 -4.96 -13.33 -11.09
C LEU A 439 -3.62 -13.63 -10.42
N LEU A 440 -3.61 -14.54 -9.45
CA LEU A 440 -2.41 -15.03 -8.78
C LEU A 440 -2.09 -16.44 -9.29
N VAL A 441 -0.90 -16.66 -9.84
CA VAL A 441 -0.44 -17.98 -10.32
C VAL A 441 0.68 -18.49 -9.42
N ARG A 442 0.48 -19.64 -8.76
CA ARG A 442 1.54 -20.34 -8.02
C ARG A 442 2.26 -21.33 -8.94
N SER A 443 3.47 -20.95 -9.33
CA SER A 443 4.43 -21.75 -10.10
C SER A 443 5.31 -22.65 -9.21
N GLY A 444 5.30 -22.43 -7.89
CA GLY A 444 6.06 -23.22 -6.93
C GLY A 444 7.49 -22.74 -6.72
N PHE A 445 7.87 -21.59 -7.27
CA PHE A 445 9.17 -20.97 -7.01
C PHE A 445 9.41 -20.78 -5.51
N THR A 446 8.42 -20.33 -4.73
CA THR A 446 8.60 -20.09 -3.28
C THR A 446 8.83 -21.41 -2.53
N ALA A 447 7.97 -22.42 -2.75
CA ALA A 447 8.19 -23.79 -2.24
C ALA A 447 9.58 -24.33 -2.60
N ARG A 448 10.00 -24.12 -3.86
CA ARG A 448 11.29 -24.61 -4.34
C ARG A 448 12.45 -23.87 -3.69
N TYR A 449 12.43 -22.54 -3.61
CA TYR A 449 13.47 -21.74 -2.96
C TYR A 449 13.70 -22.19 -1.51
N TYR A 450 12.65 -22.38 -0.73
CA TYR A 450 12.78 -22.84 0.66
C TYR A 450 13.35 -24.27 0.79
N SER A 451 13.15 -25.15 -0.21
CA SER A 451 13.75 -26.50 -0.22
C SER A 451 15.27 -26.55 -0.47
N LEU A 452 15.86 -25.47 -1.01
CA LEU A 452 17.27 -25.42 -1.41
C LEU A 452 18.19 -24.99 -0.27
N SER A 453 19.46 -25.40 -0.32
CA SER A 453 20.52 -24.83 0.52
C SER A 453 20.87 -23.38 0.12
N PRO A 454 21.54 -22.59 0.98
CA PRO A 454 22.01 -21.25 0.62
C PRO A 454 22.88 -21.23 -0.65
N GLU A 455 23.78 -22.19 -0.81
CA GLU A 455 24.68 -22.30 -1.97
C GLU A 455 23.89 -22.58 -3.25
N GLN A 456 22.84 -23.41 -3.17
CA GLN A 456 21.95 -23.71 -4.29
C GLN A 456 21.07 -22.51 -4.66
N ARG A 457 20.66 -21.68 -3.69
CA ARG A 457 19.91 -20.43 -3.93
C ARG A 457 20.80 -19.39 -4.61
N ALA A 458 22.01 -19.17 -4.08
CA ALA A 458 23.00 -18.28 -4.66
C ALA A 458 23.33 -18.69 -6.11
N ALA A 459 23.60 -19.97 -6.36
CA ALA A 459 23.84 -20.49 -7.71
C ALA A 459 22.64 -20.33 -8.66
N TRP A 460 21.40 -20.39 -8.15
CA TRP A 460 20.20 -20.16 -8.98
C TRP A 460 19.97 -18.67 -9.29
N SER A 461 20.39 -17.77 -8.39
CA SER A 461 20.31 -16.31 -8.59
C SER A 461 21.39 -15.73 -9.51
N ASP A 462 22.41 -16.53 -9.88
CA ASP A 462 23.56 -16.07 -10.65
C ASP A 462 23.14 -15.63 -12.08
N PRO A 463 23.37 -14.36 -12.48
CA PRO A 463 23.14 -13.90 -13.85
C PRO A 463 24.11 -14.49 -14.87
N ASN A 464 25.31 -14.93 -14.44
CA ASN A 464 26.41 -15.35 -15.31
C ASN A 464 26.99 -16.72 -14.85
N PRO A 465 26.16 -17.78 -14.77
CA PRO A 465 26.62 -19.08 -14.31
C PRO A 465 27.65 -19.66 -15.29
N LYS A 466 28.47 -20.58 -14.78
CA LYS A 466 29.51 -21.26 -15.58
C LYS A 466 28.93 -22.12 -16.71
N GLU A 467 27.69 -22.58 -16.56
CA GLU A 467 26.97 -23.42 -17.52
C GLU A 467 25.47 -23.02 -17.52
N GLY A 468 24.82 -23.08 -18.68
CA GLY A 468 23.39 -22.79 -18.83
C GLY A 468 23.01 -21.32 -19.06
N MET A 469 21.70 -21.03 -19.05
CA MET A 469 21.10 -19.75 -19.49
C MET A 469 20.92 -18.70 -18.36
N GLY A 470 21.59 -18.85 -17.23
CA GLY A 470 21.37 -17.99 -16.06
C GLY A 470 20.39 -18.58 -15.05
N MET A 471 19.35 -17.80 -14.74
CA MET A 471 18.34 -18.10 -13.71
C MET A 471 17.03 -18.56 -14.38
N PRO A 472 16.89 -19.84 -14.79
CA PRO A 472 15.63 -20.36 -15.31
C PRO A 472 14.59 -20.49 -14.21
N PHE A 473 13.35 -20.09 -14.46
CA PHE A 473 12.24 -20.29 -13.52
C PHE A 473 10.94 -20.51 -14.26
N ALA A 474 10.08 -21.35 -13.69
CA ALA A 474 8.75 -21.63 -14.22
C ALA A 474 7.83 -20.41 -14.12
N GLY A 475 6.92 -20.31 -15.08
CA GLY A 475 5.95 -19.22 -15.18
C GLY A 475 5.01 -19.46 -16.36
N VAL A 476 4.15 -18.49 -16.68
CA VAL A 476 3.28 -18.61 -17.86
C VAL A 476 4.07 -18.47 -19.17
N GLU A 477 3.66 -19.18 -20.22
CA GLU A 477 4.28 -19.06 -21.54
C GLU A 477 3.97 -17.73 -22.24
N GLN A 478 4.84 -17.31 -23.16
CA GLN A 478 4.71 -16.05 -23.89
C GLN A 478 3.85 -16.15 -25.19
N SER A 479 3.06 -17.20 -25.34
CA SER A 479 2.28 -17.49 -26.56
C SER A 479 1.18 -16.45 -26.81
N ASP A 480 0.77 -16.29 -28.08
CA ASP A 480 -0.37 -15.42 -28.43
C ASP A 480 -1.69 -15.94 -27.88
N ASP A 481 -1.80 -17.24 -27.61
CA ASP A 481 -2.96 -17.81 -26.91
C ASP A 481 -2.95 -17.45 -25.42
N MET A 482 -1.79 -17.41 -24.75
CA MET A 482 -1.68 -16.87 -23.40
C MET A 482 -2.05 -15.39 -23.35
N LYS A 483 -1.59 -14.59 -24.32
CA LYS A 483 -1.98 -13.17 -24.43
C LYS A 483 -3.49 -13.03 -24.62
N ARG A 484 -4.07 -13.81 -25.54
CA ARG A 484 -5.52 -13.86 -25.77
C ARG A 484 -6.29 -14.22 -24.50
N PHE A 485 -5.87 -15.26 -23.78
CA PHE A 485 -6.47 -15.69 -22.52
C PHE A 485 -6.44 -14.56 -21.48
N MET A 486 -5.26 -13.99 -21.22
CA MET A 486 -5.08 -12.93 -20.21
C MET A 486 -5.90 -11.68 -20.51
N TRP A 487 -5.91 -11.22 -21.77
CA TRP A 487 -6.65 -10.05 -22.16
C TRP A 487 -8.17 -10.28 -22.21
N ASN A 488 -8.64 -11.40 -22.78
CA ASN A 488 -10.08 -11.67 -22.95
C ASN A 488 -10.78 -11.98 -21.62
N HIS A 489 -10.09 -12.53 -20.61
CA HIS A 489 -10.64 -12.61 -19.26
C HIS A 489 -10.73 -11.25 -18.55
N HIS A 490 -10.05 -10.22 -19.09
CA HIS A 490 -9.99 -8.87 -18.55
C HIS A 490 -9.54 -8.86 -17.09
N PHE A 491 -8.35 -9.38 -16.81
CA PHE A 491 -7.73 -9.25 -15.50
C PHE A 491 -7.32 -7.79 -15.22
N ALA A 492 -7.49 -7.35 -13.97
CA ALA A 492 -7.06 -6.02 -13.56
C ALA A 492 -5.55 -5.93 -13.38
N ALA A 493 -4.94 -7.00 -12.88
CA ALA A 493 -3.50 -7.20 -12.73
C ALA A 493 -3.21 -8.71 -12.62
N VAL A 494 -1.95 -9.08 -12.81
CA VAL A 494 -1.46 -10.45 -12.63
C VAL A 494 -0.35 -10.48 -11.59
N ALA A 495 -0.23 -11.57 -10.83
CA ALA A 495 0.87 -11.77 -9.89
C ALA A 495 1.28 -13.24 -9.78
N GLY A 496 2.53 -13.49 -9.37
CA GLY A 496 3.06 -14.84 -9.17
C GLY A 496 4.14 -14.91 -8.08
N ASP A 497 4.53 -16.13 -7.75
CA ASP A 497 5.56 -16.41 -6.75
C ASP A 497 6.99 -16.47 -7.32
N SER A 498 7.15 -16.38 -8.65
CA SER A 498 8.44 -16.36 -9.37
C SER A 498 9.09 -14.97 -9.42
N PRO A 499 10.43 -14.89 -9.67
CA PRO A 499 11.16 -13.66 -9.98
C PRO A 499 10.81 -13.02 -11.31
N ALA A 500 10.06 -13.70 -12.18
CA ALA A 500 9.20 -13.02 -13.14
C ALA A 500 7.89 -13.81 -13.32
N PHE A 501 6.80 -13.13 -13.70
CA PHE A 501 5.50 -13.81 -13.92
C PHE A 501 5.51 -14.82 -15.08
N GLU A 502 6.28 -14.52 -16.12
CA GLU A 502 6.46 -15.37 -17.31
C GLU A 502 7.61 -16.39 -17.13
N ALA A 503 7.56 -17.49 -17.87
CA ALA A 503 8.61 -18.50 -17.85
C ALA A 503 9.94 -17.93 -18.40
N ARG A 504 11.03 -18.11 -17.65
CA ARG A 504 12.39 -17.75 -18.10
C ARG A 504 13.21 -19.00 -18.39
N PRO A 505 13.95 -19.07 -19.52
CA PRO A 505 14.08 -18.04 -20.56
C PRO A 505 12.83 -17.88 -21.44
N THR A 506 12.60 -16.70 -21.98
CA THR A 506 11.70 -16.48 -23.14
C THR A 506 12.22 -17.30 -24.33
N ARG A 507 11.34 -17.77 -25.24
CA ARG A 507 11.82 -18.47 -26.46
C ARG A 507 12.46 -17.49 -27.44
N ASP A 508 13.38 -17.99 -28.26
CA ASP A 508 13.90 -17.25 -29.39
C ASP A 508 12.76 -16.85 -30.35
N GLY A 509 12.63 -15.55 -30.62
CA GLY A 509 11.56 -15.00 -31.46
C GLY A 509 10.23 -14.69 -30.77
N GLU A 510 10.07 -15.06 -29.49
CA GLU A 510 8.96 -14.57 -28.66
C GLU A 510 9.35 -13.25 -27.96
N ALA A 511 8.39 -12.34 -27.80
CA ALA A 511 8.54 -11.15 -26.96
C ALA A 511 8.22 -11.48 -25.50
N MET A 512 8.80 -10.74 -24.55
CA MET A 512 8.46 -10.92 -23.14
C MET A 512 7.03 -10.45 -22.86
N LEU A 513 6.31 -11.14 -21.97
CA LEU A 513 5.03 -10.67 -21.48
C LEU A 513 5.16 -9.34 -20.72
N HIS A 514 6.32 -9.04 -20.13
CA HIS A 514 6.65 -7.71 -19.62
C HIS A 514 6.39 -6.59 -20.64
N GLU A 515 6.83 -6.77 -21.89
CA GLU A 515 6.62 -5.77 -22.96
C GLU A 515 5.13 -5.63 -23.31
N THR A 516 4.40 -6.75 -23.32
CA THR A 516 2.98 -6.78 -23.67
C THR A 516 2.14 -6.17 -22.54
N PHE A 517 2.29 -6.67 -21.32
CA PHE A 517 1.47 -6.31 -20.18
C PHE A 517 1.75 -4.87 -19.75
N LEU A 518 3.00 -4.51 -19.45
CA LEU A 518 3.32 -3.18 -18.92
C LEU A 518 3.21 -2.11 -20.02
N ALA A 519 3.83 -2.32 -21.19
CA ALA A 519 3.92 -1.27 -22.21
C ALA A 519 2.77 -1.27 -23.23
N MET A 520 2.24 -2.41 -23.66
CA MET A 520 1.15 -2.43 -24.65
C MET A 520 -0.25 -2.35 -23.99
N TRP A 521 -0.43 -2.90 -22.79
CA TRP A 521 -1.74 -2.99 -22.12
C TRP A 521 -1.92 -2.08 -20.90
N GLY A 522 -0.83 -1.71 -20.23
CA GLY A 522 -0.91 -1.00 -18.95
C GLY A 522 -1.33 -1.91 -17.79
N MET A 523 -1.00 -3.20 -17.84
CA MET A 523 -1.32 -4.20 -16.82
C MET A 523 -0.13 -4.42 -15.87
N PRO A 524 -0.25 -4.06 -14.59
CA PRO A 524 0.81 -4.27 -13.60
C PRO A 524 1.08 -5.76 -13.36
N ILE A 525 2.35 -6.06 -13.06
CA ILE A 525 2.85 -7.40 -12.77
C ILE A 525 3.30 -7.46 -11.30
N GLY A 526 2.82 -8.46 -10.57
CA GLY A 526 3.24 -8.76 -9.21
C GLY A 526 4.20 -9.94 -9.17
N GLU A 527 5.36 -9.78 -8.54
CA GLU A 527 6.43 -10.81 -8.58
C GLU A 527 6.91 -11.15 -7.18
N LEU A 528 7.40 -12.38 -6.99
CA LEU A 528 7.86 -12.92 -5.71
C LEU A 528 6.82 -12.82 -4.57
N PHE A 529 5.53 -13.03 -4.85
CA PHE A 529 4.52 -13.11 -3.79
C PHE A 529 4.69 -14.40 -2.98
N ASP A 530 4.52 -14.35 -1.65
CA ASP A 530 4.45 -15.58 -0.85
C ASP A 530 3.05 -16.19 -0.98
N LEU A 531 2.95 -17.22 -1.82
CA LEU A 531 1.69 -17.91 -2.10
C LEU A 531 1.52 -19.20 -1.28
N GLU A 532 2.48 -19.59 -0.42
CA GLU A 532 2.42 -20.87 0.28
C GLU A 532 1.33 -20.89 1.37
N ALA A 533 1.28 -19.85 2.19
CA ALA A 533 0.24 -19.67 3.20
C ALA A 533 -1.15 -19.46 2.57
N LEU A 534 -1.19 -18.84 1.39
CA LEU A 534 -2.42 -18.65 0.63
C LEU A 534 -2.94 -19.98 0.07
N ALA A 535 -2.10 -20.74 -0.64
CA ALA A 535 -2.43 -22.05 -1.19
C ALA A 535 -2.93 -23.02 -0.12
N SER A 536 -2.23 -23.10 1.02
CA SER A 536 -2.66 -23.89 2.18
C SER A 536 -4.03 -23.43 2.72
N THR A 537 -4.29 -22.12 2.76
CA THR A 537 -5.58 -21.56 3.20
C THR A 537 -6.70 -21.86 2.20
N CYS A 538 -6.47 -21.68 0.90
CA CYS A 538 -7.43 -22.02 -0.15
C CYS A 538 -7.82 -23.50 -0.10
N LYS A 539 -6.83 -24.39 0.03
CA LYS A 539 -7.02 -25.83 0.14
C LYS A 539 -7.79 -26.24 1.40
N GLN A 540 -7.52 -25.59 2.54
CA GLN A 540 -8.27 -25.81 3.79
C GLN A 540 -9.73 -25.35 3.70
N LEU A 541 -10.01 -24.24 3.01
CA LEU A 541 -11.35 -23.65 2.89
C LEU A 541 -12.14 -24.20 1.69
N GLY A 542 -11.50 -24.92 0.77
CA GLY A 542 -12.10 -25.32 -0.51
C GLY A 542 -12.46 -24.12 -1.40
N ARG A 543 -11.79 -22.97 -1.22
CA ARG A 543 -12.14 -21.70 -1.86
C ARG A 543 -10.89 -21.00 -2.39
N TYR A 544 -10.86 -20.72 -3.69
CA TYR A 544 -9.70 -20.16 -4.38
C TYR A 544 -9.87 -18.69 -4.83
N SER A 545 -10.99 -18.06 -4.45
CA SER A 545 -11.19 -16.60 -4.53
C SER A 545 -11.26 -15.95 -3.15
N PHE A 546 -10.77 -14.72 -3.06
CA PHE A 546 -10.60 -13.94 -1.82
C PHE A 546 -10.67 -12.45 -2.12
N TYR A 547 -10.90 -11.64 -1.08
CA TYR A 547 -10.70 -10.19 -1.21
C TYR A 547 -9.20 -9.92 -1.18
N PHE A 548 -8.67 -9.43 -2.30
CA PHE A 548 -7.29 -9.02 -2.43
C PHE A 548 -7.18 -7.53 -2.10
N ALA A 549 -6.17 -7.17 -1.31
CA ALA A 549 -5.81 -5.78 -1.05
C ALA A 549 -4.29 -5.61 -1.04
N SER A 550 -3.82 -4.64 -1.82
CA SER A 550 -2.42 -4.23 -1.88
C SER A 550 -2.31 -2.71 -2.01
N TRP A 551 -1.33 -2.14 -1.31
CA TRP A 551 -1.08 -0.70 -1.34
C TRP A 551 0.40 -0.40 -1.64
N PRO A 552 0.74 -0.08 -2.91
CA PRO A 552 2.07 0.37 -3.29
C PRO A 552 2.52 1.63 -2.53
N LEU A 553 3.84 1.83 -2.44
CA LEU A 553 4.44 3.06 -1.96
C LEU A 553 3.96 4.25 -2.80
N ASN A 554 3.51 5.32 -2.14
CA ASN A 554 3.11 6.57 -2.78
C ASN A 554 4.34 7.38 -3.22
N LEU A 555 5.11 6.81 -4.14
CA LEU A 555 6.39 7.33 -4.62
C LEU A 555 6.20 8.03 -5.97
N PHE A 556 6.19 9.37 -5.95
CA PHE A 556 6.08 10.21 -7.16
C PHE A 556 7.15 9.84 -8.18
N GLY A 557 6.74 9.51 -9.41
CA GLY A 557 7.65 9.08 -10.48
C GLY A 557 8.36 7.73 -10.25
N GLY A 558 8.05 7.01 -9.17
CA GLY A 558 8.66 5.72 -8.85
C GLY A 558 8.37 4.65 -9.91
N VAL A 559 9.33 3.74 -10.11
CA VAL A 559 9.28 2.72 -11.16
C VAL A 559 8.41 1.51 -10.76
N ALA A 560 8.54 1.07 -9.52
CA ALA A 560 7.87 -0.08 -8.92
C ALA A 560 7.76 0.14 -7.40
N SER A 561 7.10 -0.78 -6.70
CA SER A 561 6.98 -0.79 -5.24
C SER A 561 7.16 -2.20 -4.68
N THR A 562 7.46 -2.32 -3.39
CA THR A 562 7.13 -3.55 -2.66
C THR A 562 5.61 -3.81 -2.72
N ALA A 563 5.20 -5.08 -2.67
CA ALA A 563 3.82 -5.49 -2.91
C ALA A 563 2.86 -5.00 -1.81
N ASN A 564 3.21 -5.15 -0.53
CA ASN A 564 2.33 -4.86 0.61
C ASN A 564 0.92 -5.46 0.41
N ALA A 565 0.88 -6.75 0.04
CA ALA A 565 -0.30 -7.46 -0.43
C ALA A 565 -0.88 -8.42 0.60
N SER A 566 -2.21 -8.61 0.57
CA SER A 566 -2.94 -9.51 1.46
C SER A 566 -4.15 -10.13 0.77
N ALA A 567 -4.55 -11.31 1.23
CA ALA A 567 -5.77 -12.01 0.85
C ALA A 567 -6.65 -12.22 2.09
N THR A 568 -7.93 -11.85 2.02
CA THR A 568 -8.90 -12.02 3.12
C THR A 568 -10.10 -12.85 2.66
N PHE A 569 -10.50 -13.84 3.48
CA PHE A 569 -11.51 -14.85 3.18
C PHE A 569 -12.82 -14.70 3.95
#